data_AF-A0A371I4T5-F1
#
_entry.id   AF-A0A371I4T5-F1
#
_cell.length_a   1.000
_cell.length_b   1.000
_cell.length_c   1.000
_cell.angle_alpha   90.00
_cell.angle_beta   90.00
_cell.angle_gamma   90.00
#
_symmetry.space_group_name_H-M   'P 1'
#
loop_
_entity.id
_entity.type
_entity.pdbx_description
1 polymer ?
#
loop_
_entity_poly.entity_id
_entity_poly.type
_entity_poly.pdbx_seq_one_letter_code
_entity_poly.pdbx_strand_id
1 'polypeptide(L)' 'MVPSLNKLSTLELTYFGFNHFVTFIDEYSQCTWVYLMKERSELLSILMSFSKEVENQFGKTIKILRSDNAK' A
#
# COMPACT_ATOMS: atom_id res chain seq x y z
N MET A 1 8.37 1.25 12.66
CA MET A 1 7.72 1.12 11.36
C MET A 1 6.64 2.17 11.28
N VAL A 2 6.85 3.17 10.44
CA VAL A 2 5.86 4.21 10.14
C VAL A 2 5.68 4.13 8.63
N PRO A 3 4.83 3.21 8.14
CA PRO A 3 4.62 3.11 6.70
C PRO A 3 3.97 4.39 6.20
N SER A 4 4.64 5.04 5.25
CA SER A 4 4.07 6.10 4.44
C SER A 4 3.46 5.46 3.19
N LEU A 5 2.19 5.71 2.98
CA LEU A 5 1.45 5.48 1.76
C LEU A 5 1.80 6.62 0.81
N ASN A 6 2.62 6.31 -0.20
CA ASN A 6 2.94 7.25 -1.27
C ASN A 6 2.35 6.76 -2.61
N LYS A 7 1.18 7.32 -2.93
CA LYS A 7 0.65 7.81 -4.21
C LYS A 7 -0.54 7.04 -4.76
N LEU A 8 -1.71 7.69 -4.73
CA LEU A 8 -2.84 7.40 -5.62
C LEU A 8 -2.60 8.08 -6.99
N SER A 9 -1.57 7.68 -7.74
CA SER A 9 -1.45 8.13 -9.13
C SER A 9 -2.20 7.18 -10.05
N THR A 10 -3.23 7.71 -10.70
CA THR A 10 -3.85 7.15 -11.90
C THR A 10 -2.82 7.15 -13.03
N LEU A 11 -1.91 6.19 -13.04
CA LEU A 11 -1.12 5.83 -14.21
C LEU A 11 -1.76 4.55 -14.76
N GLU A 12 -2.24 4.61 -16.00
CA GLU A 12 -2.78 3.47 -16.73
C GLU A 12 -1.75 2.33 -16.74
N LEU A 13 -1.81 1.42 -15.78
CA LEU A 13 -1.07 0.16 -15.82
C LEU A 13 -1.90 -0.85 -16.61
N THR A 14 -2.09 -0.58 -17.91
CA THR A 14 -2.76 -1.49 -18.85
C THR A 14 -1.83 -2.63 -19.26
N TYR A 15 -1.37 -3.41 -18.30
CA TYR A 15 -0.80 -4.74 -18.52
C TYR A 15 -1.42 -5.65 -17.45
N PHE A 16 -2.32 -6.56 -17.86
CA PHE A 16 -3.14 -7.47 -17.02
C PHE A 16 -4.49 -6.96 -16.44
N GLY A 17 -4.97 -5.77 -16.81
CA GLY A 17 -6.33 -5.33 -16.46
C GLY A 17 -6.50 -4.83 -15.02
N PHE A 18 -5.42 -4.29 -14.44
CA PHE A 18 -5.43 -3.57 -13.17
C PHE A 18 -5.35 -2.07 -13.45
N ASN A 19 -6.34 -1.30 -13.01
CA ASN A 19 -6.42 0.13 -13.33
C ASN A 19 -5.75 1.01 -12.27
N HIS A 20 -5.39 0.41 -11.13
CA HIS A 20 -4.85 1.11 -9.97
C HIS A 20 -3.77 0.26 -9.30
N PHE A 21 -2.92 0.91 -8.52
CA PHE A 21 -2.01 0.24 -7.60
C PHE A 21 -1.87 1.08 -6.33
N VAL A 22 -1.43 0.43 -5.27
CA VAL A 22 -1.07 1.08 -4.01
C VAL A 22 0.31 0.64 -3.59
N THR A 23 1.11 1.60 -3.12
CA THR A 23 2.46 1.34 -2.64
C THR A 23 2.59 1.74 -1.17
N PHE A 24 3.08 0.81 -0.36
CA PHE A 24 3.45 1.05 1.03
C PHE A 24 4.96 1.12 1.13
N ILE A 25 5.48 2.20 1.72
CA ILE A 25 6.92 2.43 1.85
C ILE A 25 7.23 2.60 3.34
N ASP A 26 8.11 1.77 3.88
CA ASP A 26 8.70 2.00 5.20
C ASP A 26 10.10 2.57 5.04
N GLU A 27 10.24 3.86 5.31
CA GLU A 27 11.50 4.62 5.17
C GLU A 27 12.63 4.06 6.06
N TYR A 28 12.28 3.44 7.19
CA TYR A 28 13.26 2.91 8.13
C TYR A 28 13.86 1.58 7.67
N SER A 29 13.02 0.63 7.23
CA SER A 29 13.49 -0.66 6.71
C SER A 29 13.86 -0.62 5.23
N GLN A 30 13.54 0.48 4.53
CA GLN A 30 13.61 0.60 3.07
C GLN A 30 12.78 -0.47 2.35
N CYS A 31 11.82 -1.09 3.04
CA CYS A 31 10.90 -2.05 2.44
C CYS A 31 9.80 -1.31 1.68
N THR A 32 9.48 -1.83 0.49
CA THR A 32 8.41 -1.33 -0.38
C THR A 32 7.52 -2.47 -0.80
N TRP A 33 6.21 -2.32 -0.59
CA TRP A 33 5.19 -3.27 -1.03
C TRP A 33 4.31 -2.63 -2.09
N VAL A 34 4.04 -3.36 -3.17
CA VAL A 34 3.19 -2.91 -4.27
C VAL A 34 2.03 -3.88 -4.44
N TYR A 35 0.81 -3.37 -4.38
CA TYR A 35 -0.40 -4.15 -4.61
C TYR A 35 -1.13 -3.57 -5.83
N LEU A 36 -1.51 -4.45 -6.76
CA LEU A 36 -2.29 -4.10 -7.94
C LEU A 36 -3.78 -4.22 -7.62
N MET A 37 -4.58 -3.29 -8.14
CA MET A 37 -6.03 -3.20 -7.91
C MET A 37 -6.76 -2.99 -9.23
N LYS A 38 -7.87 -3.70 -9.42
CA LYS A 38 -8.76 -3.45 -10.57
C LYS A 38 -9.68 -2.28 -10.28
N GLU A 39 -10.15 -2.19 -9.04
CA GLU A 39 -11.04 -1.15 -8.55
C GLU A 39 -10.49 -0.49 -7.27
N ARG A 40 -10.81 0.80 -7.08
CA ARG A 40 -10.44 1.53 -5.85
C ARG A 40 -11.10 0.97 -4.58
N SER A 41 -12.19 0.23 -4.72
CA SER A 41 -12.90 -0.46 -3.62
C SER A 41 -12.02 -1.52 -2.93
N GLU A 42 -11.01 -2.06 -3.61
CA GLU A 42 -10.09 -3.07 -3.10
C GLU A 42 -9.11 -2.54 -2.04
N LEU A 43 -8.93 -1.20 -1.96
CA LEU A 43 -7.93 -0.57 -1.10
C LEU A 43 -8.09 -0.96 0.38
N LEU A 44 -9.32 -1.00 0.89
CA LEU A 44 -9.58 -1.34 2.29
C LEU A 44 -9.18 -2.80 2.61
N SER A 45 -9.44 -3.72 1.68
CA SER A 45 -9.08 -5.13 1.83
C SER A 45 -7.56 -5.30 1.82
N ILE A 46 -6.87 -4.59 0.94
CA ILE A 46 -5.41 -4.58 0.87
C ILE A 46 -4.80 -4.00 2.14
N LEU A 47 -5.35 -2.91 2.67
CA LEU A 47 -4.88 -2.32 3.93
C LEU A 47 -4.97 -3.29 5.11
N MET A 48 -6.09 -4.01 5.25
CA MET A 48 -6.25 -5.02 6.30
C MET A 48 -5.25 -6.18 6.13
N SER A 49 -5.07 -6.64 4.89
CA SER A 49 -4.14 -7.73 4.58
C SER A 49 -2.69 -7.32 4.86
N PHE A 50 -2.31 -6.11 4.43
CA PHE A 50 -1.00 -5.53 4.70
C PHE A 50 -0.71 -5.42 6.20
N SER A 51 -1.68 -4.94 7.01
CA SER A 51 -1.51 -4.87 8.47
C SER A 51 -1.20 -6.23 9.08
N LYS A 52 -1.92 -7.28 8.64
CA LYS A 52 -1.70 -8.65 9.13
C LYS A 52 -0.36 -9.21 8.66
N GLU A 53 0.05 -8.94 7.43
CA GLU A 53 1.36 -9.34 6.91
C GLU A 53 2.50 -8.70 7.70
N VAL A 54 2.38 -7.40 8.02
CA VAL A 54 3.36 -6.68 8.82
C VAL A 54 3.48 -7.28 10.22
N GLU A 55 2.35 -7.62 10.85
CA GLU A 55 2.33 -8.32 12.14
C GLU A 55 2.97 -9.70 12.08
N ASN A 56 2.64 -10.50 11.06
CA ASN A 56 3.16 -11.85 10.90
C ASN A 56 4.66 -11.87 10.60
N GLN A 57 5.14 -10.98 9.73
CA GLN A 57 6.54 -10.99 9.27
C GLN A 57 7.49 -10.31 10.25
N PHE A 58 7.07 -9.20 10.86
CA PHE A 58 7.95 -8.37 11.68
C PHE A 58 7.59 -8.40 13.17
N GLY A 59 6.47 -9.01 13.55
CA GLY A 59 5.95 -8.94 14.92
C GLY A 59 5.63 -7.51 15.34
N LYS A 60 5.27 -6.64 14.37
CA LYS A 60 4.99 -5.22 14.59
C LYS A 60 3.58 -4.89 14.14
N THR A 61 2.90 -4.05 14.89
CA THR A 61 1.65 -3.44 14.45
C THR A 61 1.93 -2.09 13.81
N ILE A 62 1.21 -1.79 12.73
CA ILE A 62 1.24 -0.48 12.08
C ILE A 62 0.62 0.54 13.04
N LYS A 63 1.40 1.54 13.47
CA LYS A 63 0.92 2.58 14.39
C LYS A 63 0.35 3.80 13.68
N ILE A 64 0.96 4.19 12.57
CA ILE A 64 0.62 5.39 11.82
C ILE A 64 0.79 5.04 10.35
N LEU A 65 -0.25 5.32 9.56
CA LEU A 65 -0.22 5.24 8.11
C LEU A 65 -0.38 6.66 7.57
N ARG A 66 0.59 7.15 6.80
CA ARG A 66 0.54 8.50 6.21
C ARG A 66 0.22 8.39 4.74
N SER A 67 -0.94 8.84 4.28
CA SER A 67 -1.21 8.95 2.84
C SER A 67 -0.66 10.27 2.29
N ASP A 68 0.11 10.23 1.21
CA ASP A 68 0.32 11.40 0.36
C ASP A 68 -0.99 11.69 -0.40
N ASN A 69 -1.77 12.62 0.11
CA ASN A 69 -2.90 13.11 -0.66
C ASN A 69 -2.37 14.07 -1.75
N ALA A 70 -1.66 13.55 -2.75
CA ALA A 70 -1.31 14.29 -3.96
C ALA A 70 -2.60 14.41 -4.80
N LYS A 71 -3.14 15.64 -4.84
CA LYS A 71 -4.32 16.06 -5.60
C LYS A 71 -4.26 15.65 -7.07
#